data_AF-A0A0E3WTS7-F1
#
_entry.id   AF-A0A0E3WTS7-F1
#
_cell.length_a   1.000
_cell.length_b   1.000
_cell.length_c   1.000
_cell.angle_alpha   90.00
_cell.angle_beta   90.00
_cell.angle_gamma   90.00
#
_symmetry.space_group_name_H-M   'P 1'
#
loop_
_entity.id
_entity.type
_entity.pdbx_description
1 polymer ?
#
loop_
_entity_poly.entity_id
_entity_poly.type
_entity_poly.pdbx_seq_one_letter_code
_entity_poly.pdbx_strand_id
1 'polypeptide(L)'
;MELEALKQLLASLDINPDEIEDKRYATAFRILFSIVEKQNEEMGFLKADNQKFRDEINLLKGEQTKPKIRGSKKNEDISSEKERHKRRCL
;
A
#
# COMPACT_ATOMS: atom_id res chain seq x y z
N MET A 1 -5.97 15.60 14.76
CA MET A 1 -6.17 15.50 16.22
C MET A 1 -5.30 14.37 16.71
N GLU A 2 -4.54 14.60 17.78
CA GLU A 2 -3.79 13.54 18.50
C GLU A 2 -4.74 12.40 18.86
N LEU A 3 -4.35 11.14 18.59
CA LEU A 3 -5.14 9.94 18.92
C LEU A 3 -5.54 9.94 20.40
N GLU A 4 -4.64 10.41 21.25
CA GLU A 4 -4.83 10.46 22.69
C GLU A 4 -5.88 11.50 23.11
N ALA A 5 -5.94 12.64 22.41
CA ALA A 5 -7.00 13.63 22.63
C ALA A 5 -8.38 13.08 22.25
N LEU A 6 -8.46 12.28 21.18
CA LEU A 6 -9.71 11.63 20.78
C LEU A 6 -10.17 10.57 21.77
N LYS A 7 -9.25 9.76 22.33
CA LYS A 7 -9.58 8.79 23.38
C LYS A 7 -10.08 9.47 24.65
N GLN A 8 -9.43 10.55 25.08
CA GLN A 8 -9.85 11.34 26.24
C GLN A 8 -11.24 11.94 26.02
N LEU A 9 -11.51 12.45 24.81
CA LEU A 9 -12.81 13.00 24.46
C LEU A 9 -13.89 11.91 24.45
N LEU A 10 -13.59 10.72 23.89
CA LEU A 10 -14.50 9.59 23.91
C LEU A 10 -14.81 9.11 25.34
N ALA A 11 -13.79 9.01 26.19
CA ALA A 11 -13.94 8.65 27.61
C ALA A 11 -14.76 9.70 28.38
N SER A 12 -14.60 10.99 28.05
CA SER A 12 -15.37 12.08 28.67
C SER A 12 -16.86 12.09 28.33
N LEU A 13 -17.27 11.43 27.24
CA LEU A 13 -18.67 11.35 26.84
C LEU A 13 -19.47 10.36 27.70
N ASP A 14 -18.80 9.44 28.40
CA ASP A 14 -19.39 8.46 29.34
C ASP A 14 -20.69 7.82 28.82
N ILE A 15 -20.67 7.37 27.56
CA ILE A 15 -21.86 6.86 26.89
C ILE A 15 -22.03 5.38 27.23
N ASN A 16 -23.09 5.07 27.97
CA ASN A 16 -23.55 3.70 28.18
C ASN A 16 -24.79 3.40 27.29
N PRO A 17 -24.68 2.55 26.25
CA PRO A 17 -25.81 2.19 25.40
C PRO A 17 -26.97 1.52 26.14
N ASP A 18 -26.71 0.94 27.32
CA ASP A 18 -27.71 0.26 28.13
C ASP A 18 -28.58 1.23 28.95
N GLU A 19 -28.12 2.47 29.15
CA GLU A 19 -28.83 3.53 29.86
C GLU A 19 -29.65 4.43 28.91
N ILE A 20 -29.57 4.19 27.59
CA ILE A 20 -30.34 4.95 26.60
C ILE A 20 -31.81 4.51 26.65
N GLU A 21 -32.70 5.41 27.06
CA GLU A 21 -34.14 5.15 27.18
C GLU A 21 -34.79 4.74 25.86
N ASP A 22 -34.42 5.40 24.76
CA ASP A 22 -34.92 5.07 23.43
C ASP A 22 -34.20 3.84 22.86
N LYS A 23 -34.94 2.73 22.81
CA LYS A 23 -34.48 1.44 22.29
C LYS A 23 -33.93 1.51 20.87
N ARG A 24 -34.45 2.42 20.02
CA ARG A 24 -33.97 2.59 18.64
C ARG A 24 -32.55 3.13 18.64
N TYR A 25 -32.30 4.18 19.44
CA TYR A 25 -30.96 4.75 19.57
C TYR A 25 -30.00 3.77 20.26
N ALA A 26 -30.43 3.10 21.33
CA ALA A 26 -29.62 2.07 22.00
C ALA A 26 -29.15 0.98 21.03
N THR A 27 -30.06 0.48 20.18
CA THR A 27 -29.75 -0.53 19.17
C THR A 27 -28.80 0.01 18.10
N ALA A 28 -29.02 1.24 17.63
CA ALA A 28 -28.14 1.87 16.64
C ALA A 28 -26.70 2.03 17.16
N PHE A 29 -26.52 2.48 18.41
CA PHE A 29 -25.21 2.60 19.03
C PHE A 29 -24.49 1.26 19.18
N ARG A 30 -25.20 0.21 19.62
CA ARG A 30 -24.61 -1.15 19.71
C ARG A 30 -24.13 -1.64 18.35
N ILE A 31 -24.93 -1.48 17.30
CA ILE A 31 -24.56 -1.88 15.94
C ILE A 31 -23.34 -1.08 15.46
N LEU A 32 -23.32 0.24 15.69
CA LEU A 32 -22.19 1.09 15.33
C LEU A 32 -20.90 0.65 16.03
N PHE A 33 -20.95 0.35 17.33
CA PHE A 33 -19.79 -0.15 18.06
C PHE A 33 -19.30 -1.49 17.52
N SER A 34 -20.20 -2.44 17.25
CA SER A 34 -19.82 -3.72 16.63
C SER A 34 -19.18 -3.55 15.24
N ILE A 35 -19.66 -2.58 14.45
CA ILE A 35 -19.04 -2.27 13.14
C ILE A 35 -17.64 -1.70 13.33
N VAL A 36 -17.46 -0.76 14.26
CA VAL A 36 -16.16 -0.13 14.53
C VAL A 36 -15.15 -1.16 15.06
N GLU A 37 -15.57 -2.06 15.95
CA GLU A 37 -14.74 -3.17 16.45
C GLU A 37 -14.26 -4.05 15.29
N LYS A 38 -15.20 -4.52 14.46
CA LYS A 38 -14.88 -5.35 13.30
C LYS A 38 -13.93 -4.65 12.31
N GLN A 39 -14.15 -3.37 12.05
CA GLN A 39 -13.26 -2.58 11.20
C GLN A 39 -11.85 -2.44 11.80
N ASN A 40 -11.74 -2.28 13.12
CA ASN A 40 -10.44 -2.23 13.80
C ASN A 40 -9.69 -3.56 13.70
N GLU A 41 -10.38 -4.68 13.88
CA GLU A 41 -9.81 -6.02 13.68
C GLU A 41 -9.30 -6.21 12.24
N GLU A 42 -10.14 -5.89 11.25
CA GLU A 42 -9.78 -5.98 9.83
C GLU A 42 -8.57 -5.08 9.50
N MET A 43 -8.53 -3.84 10.01
CA MET A 43 -7.36 -2.98 9.84
C MET A 43 -6.09 -3.56 10.47
N GLY A 44 -6.21 -4.18 11.65
CA GLY A 44 -5.09 -4.84 12.33
C GLY A 44 -4.52 -5.97 11.48
N PHE A 45 -5.39 -6.83 10.96
CA PHE A 45 -5.02 -7.91 10.04
C PHE A 45 -4.35 -7.38 8.77
N LEU A 46 -4.96 -6.40 8.10
CA LEU A 46 -4.42 -5.81 6.87
C LEU A 46 -3.07 -5.14 7.08
N LYS A 47 -2.85 -4.45 8.21
CA LYS A 47 -1.55 -3.86 8.55
C LYS A 47 -0.48 -4.93 8.72
N ALA A 48 -0.81 -6.04 9.38
CA ALA A 48 0.12 -7.15 9.57
C ALA A 48 0.51 -7.80 8.24
N ASP A 49 -0.45 -8.04 7.36
CA ASP A 49 -0.18 -8.63 6.04
C ASP A 49 0.60 -7.67 5.14
N ASN A 50 0.27 -6.38 5.15
CA ASN A 50 1.05 -5.38 4.42
C ASN A 50 2.51 -5.35 4.89
N GLN A 51 2.75 -5.51 6.20
CA GLN A 51 4.09 -5.60 6.74
C GLN A 51 4.81 -6.86 6.25
N LYS A 52 4.18 -8.03 6.30
CA LYS A 52 4.74 -9.27 5.76
C LYS A 52 5.11 -9.14 4.28
N PHE A 53 4.21 -8.62 3.44
CA PHE A 53 4.49 -8.44 2.02
C PHE A 53 5.63 -7.44 1.77
N ARG A 54 5.74 -6.37 2.56
CA ARG A 54 6.87 -5.45 2.49
C ARG A 54 8.18 -6.15 2.82
N ASP A 55 8.18 -6.97 3.86
CA ASP A 55 9.36 -7.72 4.30
C ASP A 55 9.77 -8.75 3.23
N GLU A 56 8.80 -9.47 2.64
CA GLU A 56 9.04 -10.37 1.51
C GLU A 56 9.58 -9.63 0.28
N ILE A 57 9.01 -8.48 -0.08
CA ILE A 57 9.51 -7.65 -1.18
C ILE A 57 10.95 -7.19 -0.91
N ASN A 58 11.26 -6.80 0.32
CA ASN A 58 12.59 -6.34 0.71
C ASN A 58 13.59 -7.50 0.70
N LEU A 59 13.19 -8.70 1.14
CA LEU A 59 14.01 -9.91 1.05
C LEU A 59 14.34 -10.23 -0.41
N LEU A 60 13.33 -10.31 -1.28
CA LEU A 60 13.50 -10.62 -2.70
C LEU A 60 14.36 -9.55 -3.43
N LYS A 61 14.17 -8.27 -3.09
CA LYS A 61 14.99 -7.17 -3.64
C LYS A 61 16.40 -7.14 -3.06
N GLY A 62 16.59 -7.57 -1.82
CA GLY A 62 17.90 -7.67 -1.17
C GLY A 62 18.74 -8.82 -1.75
N GLU A 63 18.10 -9.93 -2.12
CA GLU A 63 18.74 -11.05 -2.82
C GLU A 63 19.02 -10.74 -4.30
N GLN A 64 18.20 -9.89 -4.93
CA GLN A 64 18.52 -9.34 -6.25
C GLN A 64 19.63 -8.29 -6.16
N THR A 65 20.88 -8.76 -6.19
CA THR A 65 22.01 -7.91 -6.54
C THR A 65 21.69 -7.10 -7.80
N LYS A 66 22.15 -5.84 -7.85
CA LYS A 66 21.89 -4.88 -8.94
C LYS A 66 21.94 -5.62 -10.28
N PRO A 67 20.85 -5.65 -11.08
CA PRO A 67 20.82 -6.46 -12.29
C PRO A 67 22.02 -6.09 -13.14
N LYS A 68 22.77 -7.10 -13.58
CA LYS A 68 23.97 -6.91 -14.40
C LYS A 68 23.53 -6.51 -15.80
N ILE A 69 23.05 -5.29 -15.93
CA ILE A 69 22.67 -4.67 -17.19
C ILE A 69 23.97 -4.54 -17.99
N ARG A 70 24.06 -5.29 -19.09
CA ARG A 70 25.14 -5.10 -20.05
C ARG A 70 25.02 -3.67 -20.58
N GLY A 71 26.10 -2.89 -20.47
CA GLY A 71 26.14 -1.57 -21.09
C GLY A 71 25.77 -1.68 -22.57
N SER A 72 25.12 -0.67 -23.13
CA SER A 72 24.79 -0.65 -24.55
C SER A 72 26.08 -0.90 -25.34
N LYS A 73 26.05 -1.84 -26.29
CA LYS A 73 27.15 -1.96 -27.26
C LYS A 73 27.35 -0.57 -27.88
N LYS A 74 28.61 -0.16 -28.10
CA LYS A 74 28.90 1.05 -28.86
C LYS A 74 28.08 0.99 -30.15
N ASN A 75 27.51 2.13 -30.56
CA ASN A 75 26.86 2.26 -31.86
C ASN A 75 27.90 1.98 -32.94
N GLU A 76 28.04 0.71 -33.34
CA GLU A 76 28.63 0.38 -34.62
C GLU A 76 27.77 1.10 -35.65
N ASP A 77 28.42 1.83 -36.56
CA ASP A 77 27.73 2.51 -37.64
C ASP A 77 27.06 1.46 -38.53
N ILE A 78 25.78 1.19 -38.26
CA ILE A 78 24.91 0.28 -39.01
C ILE A 78 24.42 0.96 -40.31
N SER A 79 25.06 2.04 -40.74
CA SER A 79 24.67 2.73 -41.96
C SER A 79 25.06 1.91 -43.19
N SER A 80 24.06 1.61 -44.02
CA SER A 80 24.22 0.99 -45.33
C SER A 80 24.74 1.97 -46.39
N GLU A 81 25.13 3.20 -46.02
CA GLU A 81 25.66 4.22 -46.92
C GLU A 81 26.84 3.70 -47.76
N LYS A 82 27.71 2.88 -47.14
CA LYS A 82 28.86 2.25 -47.80
C LYS A 82 28.43 1.31 -48.93
N GLU A 83 27.37 0.53 -48.72
CA GLU A 83 26.80 -0.34 -49.77
C GLU A 83 26.07 0.47 -50.85
N ARG A 84 25.40 1.55 -50.46
CA ARG A 84 24.65 2.43 -51.36
C ARG A 84 25.57 3.18 -52.33
N HIS A 85 26.72 3.65 -51.85
CA HIS A 85 27.75 4.28 -52.69
C HIS A 85 28.35 3.30 -53.70
N LYS A 86 28.55 2.04 -53.30
CA LYS A 86 29.12 0.99 -54.17
C LYS A 86 28.20 0.64 -55.34
N ARG A 87 26.88 0.72 -55.17
CA ARG A 87 25.89 0.51 -56.24
C ARG A 87 25.78 1.68 -57.23
N ARG A 88 26.30 2.86 -56.89
CA ARG A 88 26.20 4.07 -57.72
C ARG A 88 27.36 4.22 -58.71
N CYS A 89 28.39 3.38 -58.57
CA CYS A 89 29.58 3.35 -59.43
C CYS A 89 29.63 2.10 -60.35
N LEU A 90 28.50 1.40 -60.50
CA LEU A 90 28.26 0.38 -61.54
C LEU A 90 27.29 0.97 -62.57
#